data_AF-N1R4C8-F1
#
_entry.id   AF-N1R4C8-F1
#
_cell.length_a   1.000
_cell.length_b   1.000
_cell.length_c   1.000
_cell.angle_alpha   90.00
_cell.angle_beta   90.00
_cell.angle_gamma   90.00
#
_symmetry.space_group_name_H-M   'P 1'
#
loop_
_entity.id
_entity.type
_entity.pdbx_description
1 polymer ?
#
loop_
_entity_poly.entity_id
_entity_poly.type
_entity_poly.pdbx_seq_one_letter_code
_entity_poly.pdbx_strand_id
1 'polypeptide(L)'
;MRCRKKATASAAVASLPDDILANIHGRLSLLDRLAFATVFRASCAALKPEMPWLLLRGHTLETATLFSLSDRCATTVSAPKPALCHHVVLGSSSDGWLVTADDQAKMRLVNPVTGEQRVLPAITTITCLFEQHGHFMLDLKRFGRAQPHRV
;
A
#
# COMPACT_ATOMS: atom_id res chain seq x y z
N MET A 1 25.47 -41.18 -30.20
CA MET A 1 25.88 -39.88 -29.61
C MET A 1 24.72 -39.36 -28.74
N ARG A 2 24.77 -39.52 -27.42
CA ARG A 2 23.71 -39.05 -26.51
C ARG A 2 23.92 -37.55 -26.25
N CYS A 3 23.11 -36.69 -26.87
CA CYS A 3 23.06 -35.28 -26.49
C CYS A 3 22.44 -35.16 -25.08
N ARG A 4 23.29 -34.89 -24.08
CA ARG A 4 22.86 -34.36 -22.78
C ARG A 4 22.15 -33.03 -23.05
N LYS A 5 20.83 -33.00 -22.90
CA LYS A 5 20.10 -31.73 -22.76
C LYS A 5 20.57 -31.08 -21.47
N LYS A 6 21.32 -29.99 -21.56
CA LYS A 6 21.51 -29.07 -20.45
C LYS A 6 20.13 -28.57 -20.05
N ALA A 7 19.64 -28.98 -18.88
CA ALA A 7 18.49 -28.36 -18.26
C ALA A 7 18.88 -26.92 -17.93
N THR A 8 18.37 -26.00 -18.73
CA THR A 8 18.41 -24.57 -18.47
C THR A 8 17.67 -24.30 -17.17
N ALA A 9 18.29 -23.58 -16.24
CA ALA A 9 17.72 -23.23 -14.93
C ALA A 9 16.31 -22.60 -15.01
N SER A 10 15.95 -22.04 -16.16
CA SER A 10 14.61 -21.54 -16.49
C SER A 10 13.50 -22.61 -16.42
N ALA A 11 13.79 -23.89 -16.65
CA ALA A 11 12.80 -24.96 -16.60
C ALA A 11 12.50 -25.45 -15.16
N ALA A 12 13.45 -25.31 -14.23
CA ALA A 12 13.27 -25.71 -12.83
C ALA A 12 12.48 -24.68 -12.01
N VAL A 13 12.52 -23.41 -12.44
CA VAL A 13 11.79 -22.31 -11.80
C VAL A 13 10.28 -22.37 -12.10
N ALA A 14 9.90 -22.99 -13.22
CA ALA A 14 8.50 -23.21 -13.61
C ALA A 14 7.82 -24.39 -12.87
N SER A 15 8.50 -25.08 -11.96
CA SER A 15 7.97 -26.28 -11.27
C SER A 15 7.68 -26.08 -9.78
N LEU A 16 7.77 -24.85 -9.26
CA LEU A 16 7.41 -24.57 -7.87
C LEU A 16 5.88 -24.57 -7.72
N PRO A 17 5.34 -25.27 -6.71
CA PRO A 17 3.93 -25.18 -6.37
C PRO A 17 3.49 -23.75 -6.08
N ASP A 18 2.24 -23.45 -6.44
CA ASP A 18 1.63 -22.12 -6.33
C ASP A 18 1.66 -21.55 -4.90
N ASP A 19 1.51 -22.39 -3.89
CA ASP A 19 1.56 -22.03 -2.48
C ASP A 19 2.97 -21.57 -2.05
N ILE A 20 4.02 -22.22 -2.57
CA ILE A 20 5.40 -21.83 -2.30
C ILE A 20 5.74 -20.53 -3.01
N LEU A 21 5.29 -20.36 -4.24
CA LEU A 21 5.43 -19.09 -4.98
C LEU A 21 4.73 -17.95 -4.22
N ALA A 22 3.50 -18.16 -3.75
CA ALA A 22 2.74 -17.16 -2.99
C ALA A 22 3.42 -16.79 -1.66
N ASN A 23 3.99 -17.78 -0.96
CA ASN A 23 4.73 -17.58 0.28
C ASN A 23 6.00 -16.75 0.05
N ILE A 24 6.78 -17.08 -0.99
CA ILE A 24 7.97 -16.30 -1.38
C ILE A 24 7.55 -14.87 -1.73
N HIS A 25 6.57 -14.71 -2.62
CA HIS A 25 6.06 -13.41 -3.04
C HIS A 25 5.60 -12.56 -1.83
N GLY A 26 4.88 -13.15 -0.87
CA GLY A 26 4.42 -12.48 0.35
C GLY A 26 5.53 -11.99 1.29
N ARG A 27 6.76 -12.51 1.15
CA ARG A 27 7.92 -12.10 1.97
C ARG A 27 8.82 -11.06 1.29
N LEU A 28 8.59 -10.80 0.01
CA LEU A 28 9.38 -9.84 -0.77
C LEU A 28 8.93 -8.39 -0.52
N SER A 29 9.86 -7.44 -0.72
CA SER A 29 9.54 -6.01 -0.77
C SER A 29 8.63 -5.69 -1.97
N LEU A 30 7.97 -4.53 -1.98
CA LEU A 30 7.06 -4.16 -3.07
C LEU A 30 7.73 -4.21 -4.46
N LEU A 31 8.98 -3.71 -4.56
CA LEU A 31 9.71 -3.71 -5.83
C LEU A 31 10.14 -5.12 -6.23
N ASP A 32 10.57 -5.93 -5.27
CA ASP A 32 10.96 -7.32 -5.51
C ASP A 32 9.76 -8.18 -5.90
N ARG A 33 8.57 -7.91 -5.35
CA ARG A 33 7.29 -8.53 -5.75
C ARG A 33 6.99 -8.27 -7.22
N LEU A 34 7.16 -7.01 -7.66
CA LEU A 34 6.93 -6.64 -9.06
C LEU A 34 7.92 -7.36 -9.99
N ALA A 35 9.21 -7.36 -9.63
CA ALA A 35 10.24 -8.08 -10.39
C ALA A 35 9.95 -9.59 -10.43
N PHE A 36 9.60 -10.19 -9.29
CA PHE A 36 9.21 -11.59 -9.18
C PHE A 36 8.02 -11.93 -10.09
N ALA A 37 6.96 -11.12 -10.07
CA ALA A 37 5.79 -11.31 -10.93
C ALA A 37 6.14 -11.24 -12.44
N THR A 38 7.11 -10.41 -12.83
CA THR A 38 7.55 -10.37 -14.24
C THR A 38 8.27 -11.64 -14.69
N VAL A 39 9.05 -12.27 -13.81
CA VAL A 39 9.83 -13.49 -14.11
C VAL A 39 8.92 -14.72 -14.14
N PHE A 40 7.95 -14.80 -13.22
CA PHE A 40 7.08 -15.98 -13.04
C PHE A 40 5.73 -15.85 -13.75
N ARG A 41 5.67 -15.06 -14.84
CA ARG A 41 4.43 -14.61 -15.52
C ARG A 41 3.42 -15.71 -15.85
N ALA A 42 3.87 -16.95 -16.11
CA ALA A 42 3.02 -18.10 -16.40
C ALA A 42 2.37 -18.74 -15.16
N SER A 43 3.00 -18.63 -13.98
CA SER A 43 2.52 -19.14 -12.68
C SER A 43 1.85 -18.03 -11.83
N CYS A 44 1.80 -16.80 -12.35
CA CYS A 44 1.26 -15.65 -11.65
C CYS A 44 -0.26 -15.66 -11.47
N ALA A 45 -1.00 -16.61 -12.05
CA ALA A 45 -2.44 -16.74 -11.79
C ALA A 45 -2.73 -17.06 -10.31
N ALA A 46 -1.82 -17.79 -9.65
CA ALA A 46 -1.92 -18.14 -8.24
C ALA A 46 -1.18 -17.19 -7.31
N LEU A 47 -0.21 -16.44 -7.86
CA LEU A 47 0.27 -15.20 -7.25
C LEU A 47 -0.80 -14.13 -7.47
N LYS A 48 -1.91 -14.23 -6.76
CA LYS A 48 -2.75 -13.07 -6.47
C LYS A 48 -2.25 -12.45 -5.17
N PRO A 49 -1.16 -11.65 -5.17
CA PRO A 49 -1.18 -10.59 -4.20
C PRO A 49 -2.46 -9.80 -4.45
N GLU A 50 -3.13 -9.34 -3.41
CA GLU A 50 -3.87 -8.09 -3.55
C GLU A 50 -2.85 -7.08 -4.10
N MET A 51 -2.78 -6.92 -5.42
CA MET A 51 -1.92 -5.89 -5.99
C MET A 51 -2.44 -4.57 -5.42
N PRO A 52 -1.52 -3.66 -5.05
CA PRO A 52 -1.93 -2.43 -4.43
C PRO A 52 -2.93 -1.72 -5.33
N TRP A 53 -4.07 -1.36 -4.75
CA TRP A 53 -5.05 -0.52 -5.39
C TRP A 53 -4.54 0.91 -5.36
N LEU A 54 -4.56 1.59 -6.50
CA LEU A 54 -4.23 3.00 -6.54
C LEU A 54 -5.49 3.81 -6.29
N LEU A 55 -5.49 4.64 -5.25
CA LEU A 55 -6.48 5.68 -5.10
C LEU A 55 -6.01 6.92 -5.88
N LEU A 56 -6.72 7.23 -6.95
CA LEU A 56 -6.54 8.44 -7.75
C LEU A 56 -7.62 9.44 -7.34
N ARG A 57 -7.22 10.68 -7.06
CA ARG A 57 -8.18 11.76 -6.78
C ARG A 57 -9.00 12.02 -8.04
N GLY A 58 -10.32 12.06 -7.89
CA GLY A 58 -11.23 12.35 -8.99
C GLY A 58 -11.16 13.80 -9.45
N HIS A 59 -11.80 14.12 -10.57
CA HIS A 59 -11.88 15.49 -11.10
C HIS A 59 -12.66 16.44 -10.18
N THR A 60 -13.53 15.90 -9.31
CA THR A 60 -14.28 16.65 -8.30
C THR A 60 -13.87 16.20 -6.91
N LEU A 61 -14.07 17.07 -5.91
CA LEU A 61 -13.79 16.75 -4.50
C LEU A 61 -14.70 15.63 -3.94
N GLU A 62 -15.76 15.29 -4.66
CA GLU A 62 -16.75 14.29 -4.25
C GLU A 62 -16.49 12.90 -4.85
N THR A 63 -15.48 12.76 -5.70
CA THR A 63 -15.18 11.50 -6.39
C THR A 63 -13.73 11.09 -6.20
N ALA A 64 -13.50 9.79 -6.11
CA ALA A 64 -12.18 9.19 -6.19
C ALA A 64 -12.25 7.97 -7.11
N THR A 65 -11.13 7.64 -7.75
CA THR A 65 -11.04 6.48 -8.62
C THR A 65 -10.11 5.47 -8.00
N LEU A 66 -10.61 4.27 -7.77
CA LEU A 66 -9.85 3.11 -7.35
C LEU A 66 -9.41 2.35 -8.60
N PHE A 67 -8.11 2.17 -8.77
CA PHE A 67 -7.53 1.44 -9.90
C PHE A 67 -6.86 0.16 -9.42
N SER A 68 -7.37 -0.99 -9.90
CA SER A 68 -6.75 -2.30 -9.67
C SER A 68 -5.62 -2.50 -10.67
N LEU A 69 -4.38 -2.63 -10.19
CA LEU A 69 -3.25 -2.97 -11.04
C LEU A 69 -3.35 -4.41 -11.57
N SER A 70 -3.93 -5.33 -10.80
CA SER A 70 -4.16 -6.73 -11.21
C SER A 70 -5.07 -6.79 -12.42
N ASP A 71 -6.25 -6.19 -12.30
CA ASP A 71 -7.33 -6.35 -13.27
C ASP A 71 -7.29 -5.27 -14.35
N ARG A 72 -6.38 -4.29 -14.20
CA ARG A 72 -6.25 -3.09 -15.05
C ARG A 72 -7.59 -2.38 -15.24
N CYS A 73 -8.42 -2.40 -14.20
CA CYS A 73 -9.74 -1.80 -14.20
C CYS A 73 -9.78 -0.62 -13.23
N ALA A 74 -10.62 0.36 -13.58
CA ALA A 74 -10.89 1.53 -12.76
C ALA A 74 -12.33 1.48 -12.28
N THR A 75 -12.57 1.80 -11.02
CA THR A 75 -13.91 2.03 -10.47
C THR A 75 -13.94 3.37 -9.78
N THR A 76 -14.85 4.23 -10.20
CA THR A 76 -15.11 5.50 -9.51
C THR A 76 -15.97 5.24 -8.29
N VAL A 77 -15.51 5.70 -7.14
CA VAL A 77 -16.22 5.66 -5.87
C VAL A 77 -16.55 7.08 -5.43
N SER A 78 -17.62 7.21 -4.66
CA SER A 78 -17.91 8.44 -3.95
C SER A 78 -16.80 8.69 -2.92
N ALA A 79 -16.25 9.89 -2.87
CA ALA A 79 -15.22 10.25 -1.92
C ALA A 79 -15.85 10.31 -0.51
N PRO A 80 -15.50 9.41 0.45
CA PRO A 80 -16.00 9.48 1.81
C PRO A 80 -15.77 10.86 2.42
N LYS A 81 -16.87 11.55 2.72
CA LYS A 81 -16.88 12.85 3.40
C LYS A 81 -16.78 12.65 4.92
N PRO A 82 -16.04 13.50 5.65
CA PRO A 82 -15.26 14.64 5.16
C PRO A 82 -13.87 14.26 4.62
N ALA A 83 -13.44 13.02 4.86
CA ALA A 83 -12.04 12.63 4.93
C ALA A 83 -11.30 12.46 3.58
N LEU A 84 -11.96 12.47 2.43
CA LEU A 84 -11.30 12.55 1.11
C LEU A 84 -11.61 13.85 0.36
N CYS A 85 -12.59 14.64 0.84
CA CYS A 85 -13.05 15.87 0.21
C CYS A 85 -12.30 17.10 0.76
N HIS A 86 -12.05 17.17 2.08
CA HIS A 86 -11.41 18.34 2.72
C HIS A 86 -10.09 18.01 3.42
N HIS A 87 -9.63 16.77 3.29
CA HIS A 87 -8.44 16.30 3.98
C HIS A 87 -7.33 15.94 2.98
N VAL A 88 -6.10 15.97 3.46
CA VAL A 88 -4.92 15.47 2.76
C VAL A 88 -4.68 14.02 3.17
N VAL A 89 -4.34 13.15 2.22
CA VAL A 89 -3.91 11.76 2.51
C VAL A 89 -2.47 11.78 2.98
N LEU A 90 -2.22 11.30 4.19
CA LEU A 90 -0.90 11.22 4.81
C LEU A 90 -0.20 9.89 4.52
N GLY A 91 -0.98 8.81 4.34
CA GLY A 91 -0.44 7.48 4.07
C GLY A 91 -1.52 6.40 4.04
N SER A 92 -1.07 5.14 3.95
CA SER A 92 -1.91 3.95 3.93
C SER A 92 -1.43 2.91 4.94
N SER A 93 -2.37 2.19 5.54
CA SER A 93 -2.13 0.95 6.30
C SER A 93 -1.90 -0.23 5.34
N SER A 94 -1.34 -1.32 5.86
CA SER A 94 -1.24 -2.61 5.16
C SER A 94 -2.60 -3.15 4.74
N ASP A 95 -3.65 -2.85 5.49
CA ASP A 95 -5.01 -3.36 5.25
C ASP A 95 -5.81 -2.47 4.27
N GLY A 96 -5.14 -1.57 3.54
CA GLY A 96 -5.76 -0.71 2.53
C GLY A 96 -6.55 0.50 3.06
N TRP A 97 -6.44 0.78 4.36
CA TRP A 97 -7.04 1.98 4.96
C TRP A 97 -6.13 3.19 4.78
N LEU A 98 -6.73 4.36 4.56
CA LEU A 98 -6.02 5.63 4.40
C LEU A 98 -6.03 6.42 5.68
N VAL A 99 -4.88 7.04 6.00
CA VAL A 99 -4.79 8.06 7.04
C VAL A 99 -4.92 9.42 6.38
N THR A 100 -5.86 10.24 6.83
CA THR A 100 -6.09 11.58 6.28
C THR A 100 -6.14 12.63 7.39
N ALA A 101 -5.82 13.89 7.07
CA ALA A 101 -5.87 15.01 8.01
C ALA A 101 -6.52 16.26 7.42
N ASP A 102 -7.30 16.97 8.23
CA ASP A 102 -7.87 18.27 7.88
C ASP A 102 -6.87 19.42 8.09
N ASP A 103 -7.32 20.65 7.82
CA ASP A 103 -6.57 21.89 8.03
C ASP A 103 -6.26 22.19 9.51
N GLN A 104 -6.97 21.54 10.43
CA GLN A 104 -6.74 21.60 11.88
C GLN A 104 -5.86 20.45 12.38
N ALA A 105 -5.23 19.70 11.47
CA ALA A 105 -4.38 18.55 11.77
C ALA A 105 -5.09 17.39 12.52
N LYS A 106 -6.43 17.33 12.47
CA LYS A 106 -7.21 16.22 13.03
C LYS A 106 -7.19 15.06 12.05
N MET A 107 -6.79 13.90 12.55
CA MET A 107 -6.61 12.72 11.72
C MET A 107 -7.82 11.80 11.73
N ARG A 108 -8.02 11.10 10.61
CA ARG A 108 -8.99 10.03 10.45
C ARG A 108 -8.38 8.86 9.70
N LEU A 109 -8.79 7.65 10.08
CA LEU A 109 -8.61 6.45 9.30
C LEU A 109 -9.84 6.23 8.43
N VAL A 110 -9.67 5.94 7.15
CA VAL A 110 -10.76 5.83 6.16
C VAL A 110 -10.59 4.56 5.35
N ASN A 111 -11.64 3.76 5.22
CA ASN A 111 -11.69 2.70 4.24
C ASN A 111 -12.20 3.30 2.90
N PRO A 112 -11.38 3.39 1.85
CA PRO A 112 -11.78 4.02 0.59
C PRO A 112 -12.80 3.19 -0.20
N VAL A 113 -12.97 1.91 0.12
CA VAL A 113 -13.93 1.02 -0.55
C VAL A 113 -15.30 1.11 0.11
N THR A 114 -15.35 0.99 1.44
CA THR A 114 -16.62 0.97 2.19
C THR A 114 -17.07 2.35 2.67
N GLY A 115 -16.17 3.32 2.72
CA GLY A 115 -16.41 4.64 3.31
C GLY A 115 -16.41 4.66 4.85
N GLU A 116 -16.12 3.54 5.52
CA GLU A 116 -16.01 3.49 6.99
C GLU A 116 -14.91 4.43 7.47
N GLN A 117 -15.15 5.12 8.60
CA GLN A 117 -14.22 6.09 9.16
C GLN A 117 -14.04 5.92 10.65
N ARG A 118 -12.82 6.17 11.12
CA ARG A 118 -12.46 6.19 12.54
C ARG A 118 -11.63 7.43 12.84
N VAL A 119 -11.89 8.07 13.97
CA VAL A 119 -11.10 9.20 14.43
C VAL A 119 -9.75 8.68 14.93
N LEU A 120 -8.68 9.37 14.57
CA LEU A 120 -7.35 9.14 15.11
C LEU A 120 -6.94 10.34 15.98
N PRO A 121 -6.00 10.16 16.92
CA PRO A 121 -5.35 11.29 17.59
C PRO A 121 -4.82 12.30 16.55
N ALA A 122 -4.89 13.60 16.85
CA ALA A 122 -4.40 14.64 15.94
C ALA A 122 -2.88 14.53 15.71
N ILE A 123 -2.36 15.08 14.61
CA ILE A 123 -0.91 15.08 14.32
C ILE A 123 -0.12 15.71 15.48
N THR A 124 -0.70 16.72 16.13
CA THR A 124 -0.13 17.42 17.29
C THR A 124 0.12 16.54 18.50
N THR A 125 -0.49 15.34 18.56
CA THR A 125 -0.25 14.37 19.64
C THR A 125 1.00 13.52 19.42
N ILE A 126 1.58 13.55 18.21
CA ILE A 126 2.78 12.79 17.86
C ILE A 126 4.01 13.55 18.35
N THR A 127 4.69 13.02 19.37
CA THR A 127 5.75 13.73 20.12
C THR A 127 7.02 14.06 19.35
N CYS A 128 7.27 13.38 18.23
CA CYS A 128 8.37 13.66 17.32
C CYS A 128 8.00 14.66 16.22
N LEU A 129 6.73 15.06 16.12
CA LEU A 129 6.27 16.12 15.22
C LEU A 129 6.01 17.39 16.01
N PHE A 130 6.36 18.53 15.43
CA PHE A 130 6.08 19.85 16.02
C PHE A 130 5.73 20.84 14.92
N GLU A 131 4.84 21.78 15.24
CA GLU A 131 4.45 22.82 14.31
C GLU A 131 5.49 23.94 14.31
N GLN A 132 5.96 24.31 13.13
CA GLN A 132 6.89 25.41 12.92
C GLN A 132 6.46 26.19 11.66
N HIS A 133 6.06 27.45 11.85
CA HIS A 133 5.59 28.35 10.77
C HIS A 133 4.46 27.76 9.90
N GLY A 134 3.49 27.07 10.50
CA GLY A 134 2.36 26.47 9.77
C GLY A 134 2.69 25.16 9.04
N HIS A 135 3.87 24.59 9.29
CA HIS A 135 4.27 23.28 8.78
C HIS A 135 4.59 22.33 9.94
N PHE A 136 4.33 21.04 9.76
CA PHE A 136 4.81 20.02 10.69
C PHE A 136 6.25 19.64 10.34
N MET A 137 7.14 19.76 11.32
CA MET A 137 8.52 19.32 11.24
C MET A 137 8.74 18.05 12.06
N LEU A 138 9.52 17.11 11.50
CA LEU A 138 9.93 15.88 12.18
C LEU A 138 11.26 16.10 12.90
N ASP A 139 11.24 15.98 14.23
CA ASP A 139 12.45 15.84 15.02
C ASP A 139 12.98 14.41 14.88
N LEU A 140 13.95 14.23 13.98
CA LEU A 140 14.63 12.95 13.75
C LEU A 140 15.29 12.38 15.01
N LYS A 141 15.76 13.22 15.95
CA LYS A 141 16.37 12.76 17.20
C LYS A 141 15.33 12.14 18.12
N ARG A 142 14.13 12.69 18.16
CA ARG A 142 13.00 12.11 18.91
C ARG A 142 12.43 10.89 18.21
N PHE A 143 12.33 10.92 16.89
CA PHE A 143 11.83 9.80 16.08
C PHE A 143 12.68 8.54 16.30
N GLY A 144 14.01 8.64 16.20
CA GLY A 144 14.91 7.49 16.41
C GLY A 144 15.01 7.00 17.85
N ARG A 145 14.48 7.76 18.82
CA ARG A 145 14.44 7.37 20.25
C ARG A 145 13.14 6.71 20.66
N ALA A 146 12.11 6.70 19.81
CA ALA A 146 10.90 5.96 20.08
C ALA A 146 11.27 4.48 20.21
N GLN A 147 11.13 3.91 21.42
CA GLN A 147 11.38 2.49 21.63
C GLN A 147 10.46 1.71 20.69
N PRO A 148 10.96 0.71 19.93
CA PRO A 148 10.08 -0.20 19.23
C PRO A 148 9.14 -0.80 20.27
N HIS A 149 7.83 -0.70 20.04
CA HIS A 149 6.84 -1.34 20.88
C HIS A 149 7.24 -2.80 21.03
N ARG A 150 7.61 -3.21 22.25
CA ARG A 150 7.77 -4.62 22.59
C ARG A 150 6.37 -5.22 22.49
N VAL A 151 6.14 -5.95 21.41
CA VAL A 151 5.03 -6.91 21.29
C VAL A 151 5.39 -8.14 22.11
#